data_AF-A0A3D2KM70-F1
#
_entry.id   AF-A0A3D2KM70-F1
#
_cell.length_a   1.000
_cell.length_b   1.000
_cell.length_c   1.000
_cell.angle_alpha   90.00
_cell.angle_beta   90.00
_cell.angle_gamma   90.00
#
_symmetry.space_group_name_H-M   'P 1'
#
loop_
_entity.id
_entity.type
_entity.pdbx_description
1 polymer ?
#
loop_
_entity_poly.entity_id
_entity_poly.type
_entity_poly.pdbx_seq_one_letter_code
_entity_poly.pdbx_strand_id
1 'polypeptide(L)'
;RKTTDDLTFTVEQVNCVGACSMAPVVTVNDRRVYGDMTQKEAAALVERLRKEAEEEPVPTEGAGDGVGTAGERAADGAGGAAG
;
A
#
# COMPACT_ATOMS: atom_id res chain seq x y z
N ARG A 1 -16.41 -4.36 -8.74
CA ARG A 1 -15.75 -5.12 -7.66
C ARG A 1 -15.84 -6.60 -8.00
N LYS A 2 -14.72 -7.32 -7.96
CA LYS A 2 -14.65 -8.76 -8.23
C LYS A 2 -13.70 -9.39 -7.22
N THR A 3 -14.13 -10.46 -6.58
CA THR A 3 -13.33 -11.21 -5.60
C THR A 3 -12.98 -12.57 -6.19
N THR A 4 -11.79 -13.06 -5.89
CA THR A 4 -11.35 -14.41 -6.27
C THR A 4 -12.07 -15.48 -5.43
N ASP A 5 -12.19 -16.71 -5.94
CA ASP A 5 -12.97 -17.78 -5.28
C ASP A 5 -12.36 -18.23 -3.95
N ASP A 6 -11.04 -18.05 -3.78
CA ASP A 6 -10.30 -18.27 -2.54
C ASP A 6 -10.52 -17.17 -1.50
N LEU A 7 -11.30 -16.14 -1.85
CA LEU A 7 -11.62 -14.96 -1.01
C LEU A 7 -10.40 -14.13 -0.60
N THR A 8 -9.22 -14.40 -1.15
CA THR A 8 -7.96 -13.73 -0.79
C THR A 8 -7.85 -12.34 -1.42
N PHE A 9 -8.31 -12.17 -2.66
CA PHE A 9 -8.16 -10.90 -3.39
C PHE A 9 -9.51 -10.34 -3.84
N THR A 10 -9.71 -9.05 -3.56
CA THR A 10 -10.80 -8.27 -4.14
C THR A 10 -10.21 -7.13 -4.96
N VAL A 11 -10.59 -7.05 -6.23
CA VAL A 11 -10.26 -5.93 -7.12
C VAL A 11 -11.48 -5.03 -7.27
N GLU A 12 -11.29 -3.74 -7.04
CA GLU A 12 -12.30 -2.73 -7.27
C GLU A 12 -11.73 -1.51 -8.00
N GLN A 13 -12.58 -0.86 -8.78
CA GLN A 13 -12.26 0.40 -9.42
C GLN A 13 -12.77 1.51 -8.51
N VAL A 14 -11.85 2.33 -8.04
CA VAL A 14 -12.14 3.56 -7.29
C VAL A 14 -11.97 4.77 -8.20
N ASN A 15 -12.56 5.90 -7.80
CA ASN A 15 -12.42 7.16 -8.53
C ASN A 15 -11.06 7.79 -8.25
N CYS A 16 -11.02 8.76 -7.33
CA CYS A 16 -9.80 9.48 -6.99
C CYS A 16 -9.18 8.93 -5.71
N VAL A 17 -7.89 8.60 -5.77
CA VAL A 17 -7.06 8.23 -4.61
C VAL A 17 -6.26 9.43 -4.07
N GLY A 18 -6.25 10.56 -4.79
CA GLY A 18 -5.50 11.77 -4.41
C GLY A 18 -3.99 11.68 -4.67
N ALA A 19 -3.52 10.67 -5.41
CA ALA A 19 -2.12 10.42 -5.71
C ALA A 19 -1.75 10.69 -7.19
N CYS A 20 -2.31 11.76 -7.76
CA CYS A 20 -2.19 12.07 -9.20
C CYS A 20 -0.75 12.25 -9.68
N SER A 21 0.17 12.68 -8.79
CA SER A 21 1.58 12.90 -9.11
C SER A 21 2.37 11.60 -9.36
N MET A 22 1.83 10.44 -8.96
CA MET A 22 2.46 9.12 -9.12
C MET A 22 1.56 8.18 -9.93
N ALA A 23 0.70 8.73 -10.79
CA ALA A 23 -0.16 7.90 -11.62
C ALA A 23 0.67 7.12 -12.64
N PRO A 24 0.35 5.84 -12.95
CA PRO A 24 -0.78 5.03 -12.45
C PRO A 24 -0.61 4.52 -11.00
N VAL A 25 -1.71 4.49 -10.25
CA VAL A 25 -1.73 4.11 -8.82
C VAL A 25 -2.59 2.87 -8.54
N VAL A 26 -2.12 2.03 -7.60
CA VAL A 26 -2.88 0.93 -7.02
C VAL A 26 -2.86 1.07 -5.50
N THR A 27 -4.02 0.89 -4.86
CA THR A 27 -4.14 0.81 -3.40
C THR A 27 -4.37 -0.63 -2.97
N VAL A 28 -3.73 -1.04 -1.88
CA VAL A 28 -3.97 -2.34 -1.24
C VAL A 28 -4.54 -2.09 0.15
N ASN A 29 -5.71 -2.68 0.41
CA ASN A 29 -6.46 -2.56 1.67
C ASN A 29 -6.68 -1.11 2.13
N ASP A 30 -6.79 -0.16 1.18
CA ASP A 30 -6.93 1.29 1.41
C ASP A 30 -5.86 1.94 2.29
N ARG A 31 -4.70 1.28 2.45
CA ARG A 31 -3.60 1.76 3.31
C ARG A 31 -2.32 1.98 2.54
N ARG A 32 -1.92 1.00 1.73
CA ARG A 32 -0.68 1.09 0.96
C ARG A 32 -0.98 1.58 -0.45
N VAL A 33 -0.41 2.73 -0.79
CA VAL A 33 -0.47 3.33 -2.12
C VAL A 33 0.81 2.97 -2.87
N TYR A 34 0.67 2.38 -4.05
CA TYR A 34 1.78 2.08 -4.95
C TYR A 34 1.60 2.89 -6.23
N GLY A 35 2.50 3.85 -6.45
CA GLY A 35 2.52 4.70 -7.65
C GLY A 35 3.49 4.22 -8.72
N ASP A 36 3.51 4.95 -9.84
CA ASP A 36 4.31 4.68 -11.05
C ASP A 36 4.17 3.24 -11.56
N MET A 37 2.98 2.66 -11.38
CA MET A 37 2.78 1.23 -11.53
C MET A 37 2.76 0.80 -13.01
N THR A 38 3.64 -0.12 -13.37
CA THR A 38 3.58 -0.84 -14.65
C THR A 38 2.83 -2.18 -14.53
N GLN A 39 2.41 -2.76 -15.67
CA GLN A 39 1.78 -4.09 -15.68
C GLN A 39 2.68 -5.18 -15.07
N LYS A 40 3.99 -5.09 -15.29
CA LYS A 40 4.97 -6.04 -14.75
C LYS A 40 5.09 -5.92 -13.23
N GLU A 41 5.11 -4.69 -12.72
CA GLU A 41 5.17 -4.42 -11.28
C GLU A 41 3.87 -4.80 -10.58
N ALA A 42 2.72 -4.55 -11.21
CA ALA A 42 1.43 -5.01 -10.70
C ALA A 42 1.39 -6.54 -10.56
N ALA A 43 1.86 -7.27 -11.57
CA ALA A 43 1.97 -8.74 -11.49
C ALA A 43 2.92 -9.17 -10.36
N ALA A 44 4.10 -8.55 -10.25
CA ALA A 44 5.05 -8.85 -9.18
C ALA A 44 4.50 -8.50 -7.79
N LEU A 45 3.71 -7.42 -7.66
CA LEU A 45 3.03 -7.04 -6.42
C LEU A 45 2.02 -8.13 -6.00
N VAL A 46 1.18 -8.60 -6.93
CA VAL A 46 0.21 -9.67 -6.65
C VAL A 46 0.91 -10.95 -6.16
N GLU A 47 2.02 -11.35 -6.80
CA GLU A 47 2.79 -12.53 -6.38
C GLU A 47 3.40 -12.38 -4.99
N ARG A 48 3.82 -11.18 -4.60
CA ARG A 48 4.28 -10.90 -3.22
C ARG A 48 3.13 -10.98 -2.23
N LEU A 49 2.00 -10.33 -2.52
CA LEU A 49 0.82 -10.33 -1.65
C LEU A 49 0.24 -11.73 -1.46
N ARG A 50 0.34 -12.61 -2.47
CA ARG A 50 -0.07 -14.01 -2.36
C ARG A 50 0.74 -14.75 -1.31
N LYS A 51 2.06 -14.63 -1.34
CA LYS A 51 2.95 -15.25 -0.34
C LYS A 51 2.70 -14.70 1.06
N GLU A 52 2.56 -13.37 1.16
CA GLU A 52 2.23 -12.71 2.43
C GLU A 52 0.91 -13.23 3.02
N ALA A 53 -0.12 -13.44 2.19
CA ALA A 53 -1.41 -13.99 2.62
C ALA A 53 -1.36 -15.48 3.05
N GLU A 54 -0.39 -16.24 2.54
CA GLU A 54 -0.16 -17.64 2.90
C GLU A 54 0.66 -17.79 4.20
N GLU A 55 1.61 -16.88 4.45
CA GLU A 55 2.56 -16.94 5.57
C GLU A 55 2.02 -16.32 6.86
N GLU A 56 1.29 -15.21 6.78
CA GLU A 56 0.53 -14.65 7.90
C GLU A 56 -0.86 -14.24 7.41
N PRO A 57 -1.96 -14.83 7.96
CA PRO A 57 -3.30 -14.42 7.57
C PRO A 57 -3.50 -12.95 7.96
N VAL A 58 -3.42 -12.07 6.97
CA VAL A 58 -3.50 -10.62 7.17
C VAL A 58 -4.82 -10.29 7.89
N PRO A 59 -4.77 -9.64 9.07
CA PRO A 59 -5.97 -9.29 9.79
C PRO A 59 -6.79 -8.34 8.94
N THR A 60 -7.95 -8.79 8.50
CA THR A 60 -8.98 -7.90 7.97
C THR A 60 -9.43 -7.00 9.12
N GLU A 61 -9.26 -5.70 8.92
CA GLU A 61 -9.70 -4.58 9.78
C GLU A 61 -8.72 -4.14 10.89
N GLY A 62 -8.27 -2.88 10.84
CA GLY A 62 -7.75 -2.15 12.03
C GLY A 62 -6.27 -1.72 12.16
N ALA A 63 -5.32 -2.03 11.27
CA ALA A 63 -3.91 -1.64 11.45
C ALA A 63 -3.45 -0.55 10.45
N GLY A 64 -3.50 0.72 10.86
CA GLY A 64 -2.91 1.81 10.08
C GLY A 64 -1.41 1.59 9.89
N ASP A 65 -1.00 1.33 8.66
CA ASP A 65 0.42 1.25 8.28
C ASP A 65 0.65 2.24 7.16
N GLY A 66 1.25 3.37 7.56
CA GLY A 66 1.53 4.53 6.73
C GLY A 66 2.13 4.16 5.38
N VAL A 67 1.73 4.97 4.39
CA VAL A 67 2.32 4.98 3.06
C VAL A 67 3.84 5.14 3.17
N GLY A 68 4.56 4.06 2.94
CA GLY A 68 6.01 4.07 2.85
C GLY A 68 6.41 4.53 1.46
N THR A 69 6.58 5.84 1.27
CA THR A 69 7.33 6.39 0.15
C THR A 69 8.81 6.18 0.43
N ALA A 70 9.52 5.48 -0.46
CA ALA A 70 10.97 5.44 -0.45
C ALA A 70 11.50 6.87 -0.69
N GLY A 71 11.71 7.63 0.37
CA GLY A 71 12.11 9.04 0.22
C GLY A 71 12.19 9.91 1.48
N GLU A 72 11.62 9.54 2.63
CA GLU A 72 11.65 10.43 3.79
C GLU A 72 12.74 10.07 4.82
N ARG A 73 13.85 10.81 4.72
CA ARG A 73 14.82 10.98 5.80
C ARG A 73 14.16 11.74 6.95
N ALA A 74 13.75 11.03 7.99
CA ALA A 74 13.53 11.64 9.31
C ALA A 74 14.88 11.71 10.04
N ALA A 75 15.61 12.81 9.85
CA ALA A 75 16.75 13.18 10.69
C ALA A 75 17.02 14.69 10.61
N ASP A 76 16.29 15.45 11.42
CA ASP A 76 16.77 16.65 12.13
C ASP A 76 15.67 16.97 13.18
N GLY A 77 15.90 16.92 14.49
CA GLY A 77 17.11 17.29 15.20
C GLY A 77 16.92 18.62 15.94
N ALA A 78 15.85 18.79 16.73
CA ALA A 78 15.75 19.92 17.65
C ALA A 78 15.31 19.46 19.05
N GLY A 79 16.30 19.02 19.82
CA GLY A 79 16.25 19.09 21.29
C GLY A 79 16.77 20.46 21.77
N GLY A 80 16.29 20.91 22.92
CA GLY A 80 16.81 22.09 23.66
C GLY A 80 15.66 22.99 24.13
N ALA A 81 15.10 22.77 25.32
CA ALA A 81 15.60 23.17 26.65
C ALA A 81 15.32 24.65 27.02
N ALA A 82 14.62 24.80 28.15
CA ALA A 82 14.71 25.87 29.15
C ALA A 82 14.39 27.33 28.75
N GLY A 83 13.48 27.95 29.51
CA GLY A 83 13.22 29.39 29.54
C GLY A 83 11.77 29.72 29.79
#